data_AF-A0A537P9H2-F1
#
_entry.id   AF-A0A537P9H2-F1
#
_cell.length_a   1.000
_cell.length_b   1.000
_cell.length_c   1.000
_cell.angle_alpha   90.00
_cell.angle_beta   90.00
_cell.angle_gamma   90.00
#
_symmetry.space_group_name_H-M   'P 1'
#
loop_
_entity.id
_entity.type
_entity.pdbx_description
1 polymer ?
#
loop_
_entity_poly.entity_id
_entity_poly.type
_entity_poly.pdbx_seq_one_letter_code
_entity_poly.pdbx_strand_id
1 'polypeptide(L)'
;MPSAPAGFVIFAHGSGSSRLSPRNTLVATHLNSAGLATLLFDLLTEEEALDRANVFDIPLLGARMVQAIDAVEDLPFVRSLPNGLFGASSSSRNPEPSTALLV
;
A
#
# COMPACT_ATOMS: atom_id res chain seq x y z
N MET A 1 -10.22 4.37 9.48
CA MET A 1 -9.14 5.27 9.94
C MET A 1 -9.44 5.75 11.35
N PRO A 2 -8.41 5.87 12.20
CA PRO A 2 -8.51 6.50 13.51
C PRO A 2 -8.66 8.03 13.39
N SER A 3 -9.22 8.68 14.42
CA SER A 3 -9.46 10.14 14.45
C SER A 3 -8.20 10.98 14.64
N ALA A 4 -7.18 10.44 15.31
CA ALA A 4 -5.86 11.06 15.51
C ALA A 4 -4.77 9.98 15.35
N PRO A 5 -4.33 9.68 14.12
CA PRO A 5 -3.38 8.61 13.88
C PRO A 5 -1.99 8.96 14.41
N ALA A 6 -1.26 7.95 14.86
CA ALA A 6 0.15 8.08 15.24
C ALA A 6 1.11 7.92 14.05
N GLY A 7 0.63 7.40 12.92
CA GLY A 7 1.38 7.14 11.69
C GLY A 7 0.49 6.66 10.56
N PHE A 8 1.08 6.42 9.38
CA PHE A 8 0.35 6.13 8.14
C PHE A 8 1.01 5.04 7.30
N VAL A 9 0.28 3.98 6.96
CA VAL A 9 0.78 2.79 6.25
C VAL A 9 0.13 2.63 4.87
N ILE A 10 0.90 2.27 3.85
CA ILE A 10 0.43 2.16 2.45
C ILE A 10 0.48 0.72 1.95
N PHE A 11 -0.66 0.09 1.78
CA PHE A 11 -0.78 -1.19 1.10
C PHE A 11 -0.95 -0.97 -0.40
N ALA A 12 0.15 -1.11 -1.14
CA ALA A 12 0.16 -1.08 -2.58
C ALA A 12 0.01 -2.50 -3.16
N HIS A 13 -1.07 -2.72 -3.90
CA HIS A 13 -1.42 -4.04 -4.41
C HIS A 13 -0.94 -4.19 -5.85
N GLY A 14 -0.11 -5.22 -6.09
CA GLY A 14 0.34 -5.62 -7.43
C GLY A 14 -0.15 -7.02 -7.78
N SER A 15 0.77 -7.81 -8.37
CA SER A 15 0.63 -8.97 -9.27
C SER A 15 -0.49 -10.05 -9.15
N GLY A 16 -1.41 -9.97 -8.19
CA GLY A 16 -2.41 -11.02 -7.96
C GLY A 16 -3.26 -10.86 -6.71
N SER A 17 -3.18 -9.73 -5.99
CA SER A 17 -4.10 -9.38 -4.92
C SER A 17 -4.71 -8.03 -5.23
N SER A 18 -5.99 -7.84 -4.94
CA SER A 18 -6.64 -6.54 -5.03
C SER A 18 -6.69 -5.87 -3.65
N ARG A 19 -6.88 -4.54 -3.62
CA ARG A 19 -7.34 -3.78 -2.44
C ARG A 19 -8.53 -4.42 -1.69
N LEU A 20 -9.30 -5.28 -2.36
CA LEU A 20 -10.44 -6.02 -1.79
C LEU A 20 -10.04 -7.35 -1.11
N SER A 21 -8.75 -7.68 -1.03
CA SER A 21 -8.28 -8.91 -0.38
C SER A 21 -8.70 -8.94 1.09
N PRO A 22 -9.49 -9.94 1.55
CA PRO A 22 -9.93 -10.04 2.94
C PRO A 22 -8.76 -10.03 3.94
N ARG A 23 -7.61 -10.60 3.54
CA ARG A 23 -6.38 -10.59 4.33
C ARG A 23 -5.85 -9.17 4.54
N ASN A 24 -5.71 -8.40 3.47
CA ASN A 24 -5.12 -7.05 3.56
C ASN A 24 -6.07 -6.09 4.28
N THR A 25 -7.38 -6.23 4.06
CA THR A 25 -8.39 -5.53 4.83
C THR A 25 -8.31 -5.88 6.32
N LEU A 26 -8.13 -7.15 6.67
CA LEU A 26 -7.98 -7.57 8.08
C LEU A 26 -6.74 -6.97 8.74
N VAL A 27 -5.59 -7.01 8.06
CA VAL A 27 -4.35 -6.39 8.55
C VAL A 27 -4.54 -4.89 8.73
N ALA A 28 -5.13 -4.21 7.74
CA ALA A 28 -5.43 -2.79 7.84
C ALA A 28 -6.36 -2.50 9.02
N THR A 29 -7.42 -3.29 9.24
CA THR A 29 -8.30 -3.15 10.41
C THR A 29 -7.50 -3.24 11.71
N HIS A 30 -6.58 -4.19 11.84
CA HIS A 30 -5.75 -4.33 13.05
C HIS A 30 -4.83 -3.11 13.25
N LEU A 31 -4.20 -2.60 12.19
CA LEU A 31 -3.38 -1.39 12.26
C LEU A 31 -4.21 -0.15 12.62
N ASN A 32 -5.42 -0.02 12.05
CA ASN A 32 -6.36 1.04 12.42
C ASN A 32 -6.75 0.98 13.90
N SER A 33 -7.01 -0.22 14.43
CA SER A 33 -7.29 -0.43 15.86
C SER A 33 -6.08 -0.09 16.75
N ALA A 34 -4.86 -0.20 16.23
CA ALA A 34 -3.64 0.22 16.90
C ALA A 34 -3.32 1.72 16.74
N GLY A 35 -4.20 2.50 16.09
CA GLY A 35 -4.02 3.94 15.91
C GLY A 35 -3.20 4.35 14.69
N LEU A 36 -2.99 3.46 13.73
CA LEU A 36 -2.32 3.76 12.46
C LEU A 36 -3.34 3.97 11.35
N ALA A 37 -3.21 5.05 10.60
CA ALA A 37 -3.97 5.25 9.38
C ALA A 37 -3.44 4.33 8.27
N THR A 38 -4.32 3.86 7.39
CA THR A 38 -3.94 2.94 6.31
C THR A 38 -4.56 3.35 4.98
N LEU A 39 -3.80 3.27 3.89
CA LEU A 39 -4.29 3.41 2.52
C LEU A 39 -4.10 2.09 1.77
N LEU A 40 -5.16 1.57 1.16
CA LEU A 40 -5.13 0.37 0.35
C LEU A 40 -5.49 0.76 -1.08
N PHE A 41 -4.60 0.53 -2.04
CA PHE A 41 -4.86 0.84 -3.45
C PHE A 41 -4.14 -0.13 -4.38
N ASP A 42 -4.61 -0.23 -5.62
CA ASP A 42 -3.97 -1.03 -6.66
C ASP A 42 -2.95 -0.18 -7.42
N LEU A 43 -1.73 -0.71 -7.64
CA LEU A 43 -0.63 0.02 -8.28
C LEU A 43 -0.88 0.30 -9.77
N LEU A 44 -1.67 -0.55 -10.40
CA LEU A 44 -2.01 -0.47 -11.81
C LEU A 44 -3.45 0.02 -11.93
N THR A 45 -3.72 0.82 -12.97
CA THR A 45 -5.12 1.10 -13.35
C THR A 45 -5.80 -0.17 -13.86
N GLU A 46 -7.14 -0.12 -13.99
CA GLU A 46 -7.89 -1.26 -14.52
C GLU A 46 -7.43 -1.62 -15.95
N GLU A 47 -7.10 -0.62 -16.77
CA GLU A 47 -6.59 -0.80 -18.13
C GLU A 47 -5.19 -1.40 -18.15
N GLU A 48 -4.28 -0.92 -17.29
CA GLU A 48 -2.92 -1.45 -17.18
C GLU A 48 -2.92 -2.91 -16.70
N ALA A 49 -3.85 -3.26 -15.82
CA ALA A 49 -4.01 -4.61 -15.28
C ALA A 49 -4.60 -5.61 -16.29
N LEU A 50 -5.14 -5.14 -17.43
CA LEU A 50 -5.57 -6.03 -18.53
C LEU A 50 -4.38 -6.77 -19.13
N ASP A 51 -3.21 -6.13 -19.21
CA ASP A 51 -1.98 -6.79 -19.59
C ASP A 51 -1.36 -7.51 -18.38
N ARG A 52 -1.38 -8.84 -18.44
CA ARG A 52 -0.81 -9.70 -17.40
C ARG A 52 0.71 -9.58 -17.29
N ALA A 53 1.40 -8.99 -18.26
CA ALA A 53 2.83 -8.69 -18.16
C ALA A 53 3.10 -7.55 -17.18
N ASN A 54 2.29 -6.49 -17.20
CA ASN A 54 2.44 -5.31 -16.32
C ASN A 54 2.37 -5.66 -14.84
N VAL A 55 1.57 -6.67 -14.55
CA VAL A 55 1.36 -7.27 -13.22
C VAL A 55 2.68 -7.82 -12.64
N PHE A 56 3.68 -8.16 -13.47
CA PHE A 56 5.02 -8.61 -13.07
C PHE A 56 6.15 -7.63 -13.47
N ASP A 57 5.80 -6.47 -14.06
CA ASP A 57 6.76 -5.45 -14.45
C ASP A 57 7.23 -4.66 -13.21
N ILE A 58 8.30 -5.15 -12.59
CA ILE A 58 8.86 -4.55 -11.37
C ILE A 58 9.25 -3.07 -11.56
N PRO A 59 9.91 -2.66 -12.68
CA PRO A 59 10.14 -1.25 -12.97
C PRO A 59 8.86 -0.40 -13.00
N LEU A 60 7.81 -0.84 -13.68
CA LEU A 60 6.52 -0.14 -13.72
C LEU A 60 5.90 -0.03 -12.33
N LEU A 61 5.83 -1.14 -11.59
CA LEU A 61 5.28 -1.18 -10.24
C LEU A 61 6.06 -0.28 -9.27
N GLY A 62 7.39 -0.25 -9.38
CA GLY A 62 8.24 0.65 -8.60
C GLY A 62 7.97 2.12 -8.91
N ALA A 63 7.84 2.49 -10.18
CA ALA A 63 7.50 3.86 -10.58
C ALA A 63 6.11 4.27 -10.06
N ARG A 64 5.13 3.37 -10.11
CA ARG A 64 3.78 3.60 -9.56
C ARG A 64 3.80 3.76 -8.05
N MET A 65 4.65 3.01 -7.34
CA MET A 65 4.80 3.16 -5.89
C MET A 65 5.36 4.54 -5.51
N VAL A 66 6.41 5.01 -6.20
CA VAL A 66 6.97 6.34 -5.97
C VAL A 66 5.92 7.43 -6.20
N GLN A 67 5.19 7.36 -7.32
CA GLN A 67 4.10 8.30 -7.60
C GLN A 67 3.02 8.31 -6.50
N ALA A 68 2.70 7.13 -5.94
CA ALA A 68 1.72 7.04 -4.86
C ALA A 68 2.24 7.64 -3.54
N ILE A 69 3.52 7.45 -3.23
CA ILE A 69 4.15 8.08 -2.07
C ILE A 69 4.14 9.60 -2.24
N ASP A 70 4.63 10.12 -3.38
CA ASP A 70 4.67 11.55 -3.68
C ASP A 70 3.27 12.19 -3.57
N ALA A 71 2.25 11.54 -4.13
CA ALA A 71 0.87 12.04 -4.09
C ALA A 71 0.30 12.11 -2.66
N VAL A 72 0.76 11.22 -1.76
CA VAL A 72 0.27 11.13 -0.39
C VAL A 72 1.05 12.03 0.56
N GLU A 73 2.34 12.27 0.31
CA GLU A 73 3.15 13.26 1.03
C GLU A 73 2.58 14.68 0.92
N ASP A 74 1.86 14.98 -0.15
CA ASP A 74 1.20 16.27 -0.35
C ASP A 74 -0.11 16.44 0.44
N LEU A 75 -0.65 15.37 1.03
CA LEU A 75 -1.88 15.45 1.79
C LEU A 75 -1.65 16.15 3.15
N PRO A 76 -2.40 17.22 3.48
CA PRO A 76 -2.23 17.96 4.74
C PRO A 76 -2.30 17.07 6.00
N PHE A 77 -3.14 16.05 5.94
CA PHE A 77 -3.26 15.04 7.00
C PHE A 77 -1.95 14.27 7.22
N VAL A 78 -1.31 13.79 6.16
CA VAL A 78 -0.07 13.00 6.26
C VAL A 78 1.09 13.88 6.72
N ARG A 79 1.18 15.11 6.21
CA ARG A 79 2.18 16.10 6.65
C ARG A 79 2.09 16.45 8.15
N SER A 80 0.91 16.29 8.75
CA SER A 80 0.69 16.56 10.17
C SER A 80 1.04 15.39 11.10
N LEU A 81 1.41 14.23 10.56
CA LEU A 81 1.69 13.04 11.36
C LEU A 81 3.12 13.05 11.91
N PRO A 82 3.31 12.72 13.20
CA PRO A 82 4.62 12.78 13.85
C PRO A 82 5.59 11.70 13.38
N ASN A 83 5.11 10.57 12.82
CA ASN A 83 5.93 9.46 12.32
C ASN A 83 5.36 8.94 10.99
N GLY A 84 5.97 9.33 9.87
CA GLY A 84 5.64 8.79 8.54
C GLY A 84 6.24 7.40 8.37
N LEU A 85 5.51 6.36 8.79
CA LEU A 85 5.95 4.96 8.69
C LEU A 85 5.45 4.32 7.38
N PHE A 86 6.22 4.43 6.31
CA PHE A 86 5.78 3.97 4.99
C PHE A 86 6.05 2.46 4.82
N GLY A 87 5.03 1.66 5.11
CA GLY A 87 5.08 0.20 4.97
C GLY A 87 4.43 -0.30 3.68
N ALA A 88 5.17 -0.78 2.69
CA ALA A 88 4.63 -1.38 1.46
C ALA A 88 4.65 -2.92 1.53
N SER A 89 3.52 -3.57 1.19
CA SER A 89 3.43 -5.02 1.08
C SER A 89 3.07 -5.41 -0.36
N SER A 90 4.06 -5.82 -1.16
CA SER A 90 3.79 -6.45 -2.44
C SER A 90 3.24 -7.86 -2.20
N SER A 91 2.02 -8.16 -2.64
CA SER A 91 1.59 -9.56 -2.78
C SER A 91 2.31 -10.18 -3.97
N SER A 92 3.52 -10.69 -3.75
CA SER A 92 4.15 -11.67 -4.63
C SER A 92 3.46 -13.01 -4.41
N ARG A 93 3.02 -13.67 -5.47
CA ARG A 93 2.70 -15.11 -5.43
C ARG A 93 4.01 -15.91 -5.39
N ASN A 94 4.76 -15.77 -4.31
CA ASN A 94 5.92 -16.60 -3.96
C ASN A 94 5.74 -17.01 -2.49
N PRO A 95 6.05 -18.25 -2.07
CA PRO A 95 5.73 -18.75 -0.73
C PRO A 95 6.62 -18.18 0.38
N GLU A 96 7.49 -17.21 0.08
CA GLU A 96 8.29 -16.50 1.07
C GLU A 96 7.41 -15.50 1.85
N PRO A 97 7.67 -15.31 3.16
CA PRO A 97 6.87 -14.44 4.00
C PRO A 97 6.85 -13.04 3.39
N SER A 98 5.64 -12.52 3.17
CA SER A 98 5.43 -11.20 2.59
C SER A 98 6.24 -10.17 3.36
N THR A 99 7.33 -9.69 2.76
CA THR A 99 8.13 -8.60 3.31
C THR A 99 7.25 -7.36 3.32
N ALA A 100 6.69 -7.04 4.49
CA ALA A 100 6.27 -5.68 4.77
C ALA A 100 7.57 -4.88 4.88
N LEU A 101 7.93 -4.17 3.81
CA LEU A 101 9.01 -3.21 3.88
C LEU A 101 8.48 -2.02 4.68
N LEU A 102 8.69 -2.05 5.99
CA LEU A 102 8.51 -0.92 6.89
C LEU A 102 9.76 -0.04 6.69
N VAL A 103 9.65 1.07 5.96
CA VAL A 103 10.69 2.10 5.95
C VAL A 103 10.50 2.99 7.18
#